data_AF-A0A2N2XC20-F1
#
_entry.id   AF-A0A2N2XC20-F1
#
_cell.length_a   1.000
_cell.length_b   1.000
_cell.length_c   1.000
_cell.angle_alpha   90.00
_cell.angle_beta   90.00
_cell.angle_gamma   90.00
#
_symmetry.space_group_name_H-M   'P 1'
#
loop_
_entity.id
_entity.type
_entity.pdbx_description
1 polymer ?
#
loop_
_entity_poly.entity_id
_entity_poly.type
_entity_poly.pdbx_seq_one_letter_code
_entity_poly.pdbx_strand_id
1 'polypeptide(L)'
;KTFEEFSRNYLIKKQLNTNYLTNINLQLGPNDYVFLKSYTVDAKVGYNFSYEKFEGTKLKYKLFADNIRWVESDSTFKLINYKKRFILNDRDIIESGSKLDTTFSFTDQDLIYVDYMAKEMNSIKLNEFINTSRARGVSNLNVYLVELHKRTSLPVSSYILTFLAVSLASKKRRGGMGVNLSIGISLMFVYVFLLKIAEVLGAGADTNSLFVVWLPNIAFGALAIYLYLKNAKN
;
A
#
# COMPACT_ATOMS: atom_id res chain seq x y z
N LYS A 1 -15.08 -9.11 4.43
CA LYS A 1 -14.90 -9.93 3.21
C LYS A 1 -14.26 -9.05 2.15
N THR A 2 -13.09 -9.43 1.62
CA THR A 2 -12.42 -8.65 0.57
C THR A 2 -13.12 -8.88 -0.76
N PHE A 3 -12.96 -7.95 -1.70
CA PHE A 3 -13.50 -8.11 -3.06
C PHE A 3 -13.01 -9.40 -3.71
N GLU A 4 -11.75 -9.79 -3.48
CA GLU A 4 -11.23 -11.07 -3.98
C GLU A 4 -11.86 -12.29 -3.34
N GLU A 5 -12.16 -12.27 -2.04
CA GLU A 5 -12.85 -13.38 -1.36
C GLU A 5 -14.27 -13.58 -1.95
N PHE A 6 -14.96 -12.48 -2.27
CA PHE A 6 -16.25 -12.51 -2.95
C PHE A 6 -16.12 -12.96 -4.41
N SER A 7 -15.19 -12.38 -5.17
CA SER A 7 -14.94 -12.71 -6.57
C SER A 7 -14.55 -14.19 -6.75
N ARG A 8 -13.76 -14.74 -5.83
CA ARG A 8 -13.40 -16.15 -5.74
C ARG A 8 -14.60 -17.07 -5.54
N ASN A 9 -15.50 -16.70 -4.63
CA ASN A 9 -16.64 -17.53 -4.29
C ASN A 9 -17.77 -17.45 -5.34
N TYR A 10 -17.88 -16.33 -6.07
CA TYR A 10 -19.08 -16.05 -6.85
C TYR A 10 -18.86 -15.58 -8.31
N LEU A 11 -17.65 -15.13 -8.71
CA LEU A 11 -17.43 -14.51 -10.03
C LEU A 11 -16.42 -15.23 -10.94
N ILE A 12 -15.38 -15.88 -10.41
CA ILE A 12 -14.28 -16.44 -11.23
C ILE A 12 -14.16 -17.96 -11.05
N LYS A 13 -14.42 -18.73 -12.12
CA LYS A 13 -14.30 -20.21 -12.16
C LYS A 13 -12.83 -20.72 -12.20
N LYS A 14 -11.87 -19.82 -12.40
CA LYS A 14 -10.42 -20.07 -12.42
C LYS A 14 -9.83 -19.61 -11.08
N GLN A 15 -9.50 -20.55 -10.18
CA GLN A 15 -8.88 -20.24 -8.89
C GLN A 15 -7.62 -19.38 -9.10
N LEU A 16 -7.70 -18.08 -8.81
CA LEU A 16 -6.51 -17.27 -8.57
C LEU A 16 -5.81 -17.88 -7.35
N ASN A 17 -4.58 -18.35 -7.52
CA ASN A 17 -3.85 -19.13 -6.54
C ASN A 17 -3.31 -18.23 -5.41
N THR A 18 -4.20 -17.66 -4.59
CA THR A 18 -3.83 -16.85 -3.41
C THR A 18 -3.13 -17.65 -2.31
N ASN A 19 -3.16 -18.99 -2.41
CA ASN A 19 -2.34 -19.85 -1.57
C ASN A 19 -0.85 -19.65 -1.89
N TYR A 20 -0.48 -19.22 -3.10
CA TYR A 20 0.91 -19.05 -3.51
C TYR A 20 1.24 -17.57 -3.75
N LEU A 21 1.97 -17.00 -2.80
CA LEU A 21 2.52 -15.65 -2.90
C LEU A 21 3.92 -15.72 -3.52
N THR A 22 4.31 -14.67 -4.24
CA THR A 22 5.63 -14.59 -4.89
C THR A 22 6.31 -13.26 -4.59
N ASN A 23 7.65 -13.27 -4.57
CA ASN A 23 8.51 -12.10 -4.37
C ASN A 23 8.10 -11.25 -3.16
N ILE A 24 7.94 -11.92 -2.02
CA ILE A 24 7.55 -11.28 -0.77
C ILE A 24 8.76 -10.53 -0.23
N ASN A 25 8.57 -9.25 0.03
CA ASN A 25 9.54 -8.39 0.68
C ASN A 25 8.91 -7.83 1.95
N LEU A 26 9.61 -7.97 3.07
CA LEU A 26 9.16 -7.46 4.36
C LEU A 26 10.32 -6.72 5.03
N GLN A 27 10.06 -5.49 5.43
CA GLN A 27 11.00 -4.70 6.22
C GLN A 27 10.64 -4.82 7.71
N LEU A 28 11.57 -5.33 8.51
CA LEU A 28 11.40 -5.54 9.96
C LEU A 28 11.89 -4.35 10.79
N GLY A 29 12.80 -3.57 10.22
CA GLY A 29 13.51 -2.47 10.86
C GLY A 29 14.11 -1.55 9.79
N PRO A 30 14.70 -0.40 10.19
CA PRO A 30 15.40 0.49 9.26
C PRO A 30 16.47 -0.23 8.41
N ASN A 31 17.09 -1.25 8.99
CA ASN A 31 18.24 -1.96 8.41
C ASN A 31 18.00 -3.47 8.22
N ASP A 32 16.81 -3.98 8.53
CA ASP A 32 16.51 -5.41 8.57
C ASP A 32 15.45 -5.75 7.52
N TYR A 33 15.82 -6.61 6.57
CA TYR A 33 14.99 -6.97 5.43
C TYR A 33 14.84 -8.47 5.33
N VAL A 34 13.64 -8.90 4.97
CA VAL A 34 13.25 -10.29 4.71
C VAL A 34 12.76 -10.38 3.28
N PHE A 35 13.23 -11.39 2.58
CA PHE A 35 12.76 -11.73 1.25
C PHE A 35 12.44 -13.22 1.15
N LEU A 36 11.37 -13.53 0.43
CA LEU A 36 11.03 -14.88 0.00
C LEU A 36 10.66 -14.85 -1.47
N LYS A 37 11.21 -15.80 -2.24
CA LYS A 37 10.81 -15.98 -3.63
C LYS A 37 9.35 -16.39 -3.73
N SER A 38 8.91 -17.24 -2.81
CA SER A 38 7.50 -17.62 -2.71
C SER A 38 7.11 -18.11 -1.32
N TYR A 39 5.81 -18.09 -1.06
CA TYR A 39 5.21 -18.56 0.18
C TYR A 39 3.88 -19.25 -0.09
N THR A 40 3.71 -20.44 0.49
CA THR A 40 2.46 -21.18 0.49
C THR A 40 1.73 -20.93 1.80
N VAL A 41 0.58 -20.26 1.73
CA VAL A 41 -0.19 -19.78 2.90
C VAL A 41 -0.72 -20.95 3.73
N ASP A 42 -1.36 -21.93 3.10
CA ASP A 42 -1.99 -23.06 3.80
C ASP A 42 -0.95 -23.98 4.43
N ALA A 43 0.17 -24.19 3.74
CA ALA A 43 1.27 -25.03 4.24
C ALA A 43 2.19 -24.29 5.23
N LYS A 44 2.09 -22.96 5.27
CA LYS A 44 2.99 -22.06 6.04
C LYS A 44 4.47 -22.28 5.73
N VAL A 45 4.77 -22.52 4.46
CA VAL A 45 6.14 -22.78 3.95
C VAL A 45 6.53 -21.71 2.94
N GLY A 46 7.69 -21.13 3.14
CA GLY A 46 8.36 -20.23 2.20
C GLY A 46 9.57 -20.85 1.56
N TYR A 47 9.90 -20.40 0.35
CA TYR A 47 11.00 -20.89 -0.47
C TYR A 47 11.99 -19.77 -0.81
N ASN A 48 13.28 -20.12 -0.88
CA ASN A 48 14.39 -19.20 -1.11
C ASN A 48 14.32 -17.99 -0.16
N PHE A 49 14.30 -18.29 1.14
CA PHE A 49 14.27 -17.29 2.18
C PHE A 49 15.62 -16.60 2.30
N SER A 50 15.60 -15.28 2.46
CA SER A 50 16.77 -14.52 2.91
C SER A 50 16.38 -13.46 3.93
N TYR A 51 17.15 -13.40 5.01
CA TYR A 51 17.15 -12.30 5.96
C TYR A 51 18.48 -11.56 5.85
N GLU A 52 18.40 -10.23 5.71
CA GLU A 52 19.53 -9.35 5.46
C GLU A 52 19.55 -8.22 6.49
N LYS A 53 20.73 -7.99 7.06
CA LYS A 53 20.96 -6.90 8.02
C LYS A 53 22.04 -5.97 7.53
N PHE A 54 21.69 -4.70 7.45
CA PHE A 54 22.54 -3.62 6.97
C PHE A 54 23.04 -2.72 8.11
N GLU A 55 24.10 -1.98 7.83
CA GLU A 55 24.55 -0.85 8.62
C GLU A 55 24.82 0.30 7.65
N GLY A 56 23.85 1.20 7.52
CA GLY A 56 23.82 2.18 6.43
C GLY A 56 23.68 1.49 5.09
N THR A 57 24.65 1.67 4.20
CA THR A 57 24.68 1.05 2.85
C THR A 57 25.43 -0.28 2.80
N LYS A 58 26.00 -0.75 3.92
CA LYS A 58 26.84 -1.95 3.97
C LYS A 58 26.06 -3.14 4.52
N LEU A 59 26.02 -4.24 3.78
CA LEU A 59 25.48 -5.51 4.27
C LEU A 59 26.45 -6.12 5.30
N LYS A 60 25.96 -6.44 6.50
CA LYS A 60 26.76 -7.02 7.59
C LYS A 60 26.47 -8.50 7.82
N TYR A 61 25.22 -8.90 7.60
CA TYR A 61 24.79 -10.27 7.83
C TYR A 61 23.73 -10.69 6.82
N LYS A 62 23.86 -11.91 6.32
CA LYS A 62 22.87 -12.55 5.47
C LYS A 62 22.62 -13.98 5.91
N LEU A 63 21.37 -14.31 6.20
CA LEU A 63 20.90 -15.66 6.43
C LEU A 63 20.08 -16.08 5.22
N PHE A 64 20.50 -17.13 4.53
CA PHE A 64 19.77 -17.73 3.43
C PHE A 64 19.27 -19.12 3.86
N ALA A 65 18.10 -19.54 3.37
CA ALA A 65 17.64 -20.91 3.44
C ALA A 65 16.80 -21.29 2.23
N ASP A 66 16.90 -22.57 1.82
CA ASP A 66 16.08 -23.08 0.72
C ASP A 66 14.59 -23.05 1.09
N ASN A 67 14.28 -23.39 2.34
CA ASN A 67 12.91 -23.40 2.86
C ASN A 67 12.86 -22.80 4.26
N ILE A 68 11.77 -22.11 4.56
CA ILE A 68 11.40 -21.64 5.91
C ILE A 68 9.97 -22.10 6.21
N ARG A 69 9.72 -22.66 7.39
CA ARG A 69 8.39 -23.09 7.81
C ARG A 69 8.03 -22.47 9.15
N TRP A 70 6.82 -21.91 9.24
CA TRP A 70 6.26 -21.47 10.52
C TRP A 70 5.72 -22.67 11.32
N VAL A 71 6.05 -22.73 12.60
CA VAL A 71 5.57 -23.75 13.54
C VAL A 71 4.73 -23.07 14.62
N GLU A 72 3.42 -23.24 14.54
CA GLU A 72 2.46 -22.58 15.44
C GLU A 72 2.64 -22.98 16.90
N SER A 73 2.92 -24.26 17.18
CA SER A 73 3.02 -24.77 18.56
C SER A 73 4.08 -24.05 19.37
N ASP A 74 5.18 -23.67 18.72
CA ASP A 74 6.36 -23.12 19.37
C ASP A 74 6.55 -21.63 19.03
N SER A 75 5.71 -21.07 18.15
CA SER A 75 5.88 -19.73 17.56
C SER A 75 7.29 -19.49 16.99
N THR A 76 7.86 -20.52 16.36
CA THR A 76 9.21 -20.50 15.79
C THR A 76 9.21 -20.74 14.29
N PHE A 77 10.33 -20.40 13.65
CA PHE A 77 10.61 -20.74 12.26
C PHE A 77 11.66 -21.84 12.17
N LYS A 78 11.39 -22.82 11.30
CA LYS A 78 12.33 -23.88 10.96
C LYS A 78 12.87 -23.65 9.56
N LEU A 79 14.19 -23.48 9.45
CA LEU A 79 14.90 -23.28 8.20
C LEU A 79 15.55 -24.60 7.78
N ILE A 80 15.48 -24.90 6.49
CA ILE A 80 16.11 -26.08 5.89
C ILE A 80 17.19 -25.63 4.90
N ASN A 81 18.34 -26.29 4.95
CA ASN A 81 19.54 -25.99 4.14
C ASN A 81 19.91 -24.51 4.25
N TYR A 82 20.28 -24.08 5.45
CA TYR A 82 20.58 -22.69 5.71
C TYR A 82 22.07 -22.40 5.48
N LYS A 83 22.35 -21.15 5.13
CA LYS A 83 23.68 -20.56 5.09
C LYS A 83 23.65 -19.20 5.77
N LYS A 84 24.45 -19.03 6.81
CA LYS A 84 24.75 -17.73 7.43
C LYS A 84 26.03 -17.19 6.80
N ARG A 85 26.03 -15.92 6.44
CA ARG A 85 27.20 -15.18 5.99
C ARG A 85 27.34 -13.94 6.85
N PHE A 86 28.45 -13.87 7.58
CA PHE A 86 28.88 -12.66 8.29
C PHE A 86 29.90 -11.96 7.41
N ILE A 87 29.63 -10.70 7.08
CA ILE A 87 30.47 -9.89 6.19
C ILE A 87 31.31 -8.95 7.06
N LEU A 88 32.61 -9.23 7.11
CA LEU A 88 33.59 -8.39 7.80
C LEU A 88 34.32 -7.53 6.76
N ASN A 89 35.19 -6.62 7.20
CA ASN A 89 35.87 -5.69 6.30
C ASN A 89 36.81 -6.41 5.31
N ASP A 90 37.50 -7.46 5.76
CA ASP A 90 38.58 -8.10 5.00
C ASP A 90 38.28 -9.57 4.62
N ARG A 91 37.19 -10.15 5.15
CA ARG A 91 36.83 -11.55 4.93
C ARG A 91 35.35 -11.80 5.24
N ASP A 92 34.85 -12.91 4.71
CA ASP A 92 33.54 -13.42 5.08
C ASP A 92 33.65 -14.70 5.89
N ILE A 93 32.73 -14.87 6.83
CA ILE A 93 32.54 -16.13 7.55
C ILE A 93 31.23 -16.73 7.07
N ILE A 94 31.31 -17.95 6.55
CA ILE A 94 30.17 -18.70 6.05
C ILE A 94 29.97 -19.93 6.92
N GLU A 95 28.80 -20.04 7.54
CA GLU A 95 28.34 -21.20 8.29
C GLU A 95 27.17 -21.81 7.53
N SER A 96 27.10 -23.13 7.43
CA SER A 96 26.02 -23.82 6.72
C SER A 96 25.57 -25.02 7.52
N GLY A 97 24.28 -25.35 7.42
CA GLY A 97 23.71 -26.50 8.10
C GLY A 97 22.40 -26.96 7.47
N SER A 98 21.98 -28.17 7.80
CA SER A 98 20.78 -28.77 7.22
C SER A 98 19.48 -28.25 7.86
N LYS A 99 19.49 -27.92 9.15
CA LYS A 99 18.33 -27.42 9.90
C LYS A 99 18.73 -26.34 10.89
N LEU A 100 17.91 -25.31 11.01
CA LEU A 100 18.04 -24.25 12.01
C LEU A 100 16.66 -23.84 12.50
N ASP A 101 16.45 -23.94 13.80
CA ASP A 101 15.24 -23.42 14.45
C ASP A 101 15.59 -22.04 15.03
N THR A 102 14.80 -21.02 14.69
CA THR A 102 15.05 -19.64 15.10
C THR A 102 13.73 -18.88 15.27
N THR A 103 13.76 -17.80 16.02
CA THR A 103 12.67 -16.82 16.08
C THR A 103 13.04 -15.59 15.24
N PHE A 104 12.02 -14.90 14.75
CA PHE A 104 12.13 -13.59 14.13
C PHE A 104 11.10 -12.65 14.75
N SER A 105 11.22 -11.34 14.49
CA SER A 105 10.27 -10.32 14.95
C SER A 105 8.98 -10.26 14.11
N PHE A 106 8.81 -11.15 13.13
CA PHE A 106 7.62 -11.26 12.30
C PHE A 106 6.94 -12.62 12.46
N THR A 107 5.70 -12.70 12.01
CA THR A 107 4.84 -13.89 12.01
C THR A 107 4.49 -14.32 10.58
N ASP A 108 3.87 -15.48 10.42
CA ASP A 108 3.34 -15.92 9.12
C ASP A 108 2.36 -14.90 8.50
N GLN A 109 1.56 -14.23 9.33
CA GLN A 109 0.59 -13.23 8.86
C GLN A 109 1.30 -12.03 8.22
N ASP A 110 2.47 -11.62 8.72
CA ASP A 110 3.24 -10.50 8.16
C ASP A 110 3.74 -10.79 6.74
N LEU A 111 3.97 -12.06 6.40
CA LEU A 111 4.38 -12.49 5.06
C LEU A 111 3.24 -12.46 4.04
N ILE A 112 1.99 -12.48 4.51
CA ILE A 112 0.79 -12.48 3.68
C ILE A 112 0.42 -11.04 3.25
N TYR A 113 0.73 -10.04 4.07
CA TYR A 113 0.32 -8.64 3.88
C TYR A 113 1.22 -7.83 2.92
N VAL A 114 1.54 -8.37 1.75
CA VAL A 114 2.36 -7.66 0.75
C VAL A 114 1.50 -6.65 -0.04
N ASP A 115 2.06 -5.45 -0.26
CA ASP A 115 1.61 -4.24 -0.99
C ASP A 115 0.30 -4.29 -1.83
N TYR A 116 0.01 -5.36 -2.57
CA TYR A 116 -1.24 -5.51 -3.31
C TYR A 116 -2.47 -5.54 -2.38
N MET A 117 -2.34 -6.14 -1.18
CA MET A 117 -3.45 -6.22 -0.22
C MET A 117 -3.79 -4.87 0.42
N ALA A 118 -2.89 -3.88 0.40
CA ALA A 118 -3.16 -2.56 0.99
C ALA A 118 -4.41 -1.91 0.40
N LYS A 119 -4.61 -2.06 -0.92
CA LYS A 119 -5.80 -1.57 -1.63
C LYS A 119 -7.07 -2.34 -1.25
N GLU A 120 -6.92 -3.61 -0.85
CA GLU A 120 -8.03 -4.50 -0.53
C GLU A 120 -8.39 -4.53 0.97
N MET A 121 -7.45 -4.15 1.83
CA MET A 121 -7.67 -4.03 3.27
C MET A 121 -8.80 -3.04 3.53
N ASN A 122 -9.67 -3.35 4.50
CA ASN A 122 -10.57 -2.34 5.03
C ASN A 122 -9.77 -1.24 5.76
N SER A 123 -10.39 -0.08 6.00
CA SER A 123 -9.68 1.06 6.59
C SER A 123 -9.12 0.77 7.99
N ILE A 124 -9.74 -0.13 8.75
CA ILE A 124 -9.31 -0.51 10.11
C ILE A 124 -7.99 -1.30 10.03
N LYS A 125 -7.96 -2.39 9.24
CA LYS A 125 -6.76 -3.23 9.05
C LYS A 125 -5.61 -2.45 8.40
N LEU A 126 -5.92 -1.57 7.46
CA LEU A 126 -4.91 -0.69 6.85
C LEU A 126 -4.27 0.22 7.92
N ASN A 127 -5.05 0.77 8.84
CA ASN A 127 -4.53 1.60 9.92
C ASN A 127 -3.69 0.79 10.93
N GLU A 128 -4.12 -0.42 11.30
CA GLU A 128 -3.35 -1.35 12.14
C GLU A 128 -2.00 -1.71 11.50
N PHE A 129 -2.00 -1.99 10.20
CA PHE A 129 -0.80 -2.28 9.43
C PHE A 129 0.17 -1.08 9.40
N ILE A 130 -0.35 0.13 9.17
CA ILE A 130 0.45 1.37 9.19
C ILE A 130 1.08 1.57 10.56
N ASN A 131 0.32 1.36 11.64
CA ASN A 131 0.82 1.53 13.01
C ASN A 131 1.90 0.50 13.36
N THR A 132 1.69 -0.76 12.99
CA THR A 132 2.67 -1.84 13.19
C THR A 132 3.95 -1.56 12.40
N SER A 133 3.81 -1.16 11.14
CA SER A 133 4.96 -0.86 10.27
C SER A 133 5.71 0.40 10.73
N ARG A 134 5.00 1.40 11.25
CA ARG A 134 5.60 2.59 11.87
C ARG A 134 6.36 2.24 13.14
N ALA A 135 5.81 1.37 13.99
CA ALA A 135 6.50 0.88 15.18
C ALA A 135 7.77 0.08 14.84
N ARG A 136 7.77 -0.61 13.70
CA ARG A 136 8.96 -1.27 13.12
C ARG A 136 9.98 -0.29 12.52
N GLY A 137 9.67 1.01 12.42
CA GLY A 137 10.59 2.00 11.86
C GLY A 137 10.72 1.94 10.34
N VAL A 138 9.71 1.41 9.63
CA VAL A 138 9.64 1.47 8.16
C VAL A 138 9.53 2.93 7.73
N SER A 139 10.47 3.39 6.92
CA SER A 139 10.60 4.81 6.54
C SER A 139 9.54 5.25 5.52
N ASN A 140 9.20 4.40 4.56
CA ASN A 140 8.26 4.75 3.49
C ASN A 140 6.89 4.06 3.67
N LEU A 141 5.98 4.74 4.37
CA LEU A 141 4.58 4.31 4.52
C LEU A 141 3.60 5.13 3.68
N ASN A 142 4.12 6.02 2.83
CA ASN A 142 3.33 7.04 2.15
C ASN A 142 2.31 6.44 1.17
N VAL A 143 2.64 5.32 0.51
CA VAL A 143 1.69 4.57 -0.33
C VAL A 143 0.43 4.17 0.46
N TYR A 144 0.61 3.68 1.69
CA TYR A 144 -0.48 3.25 2.56
C TYR A 144 -1.27 4.43 3.12
N LEU A 145 -0.57 5.50 3.50
CA LEU A 145 -1.18 6.74 3.98
C LEU A 145 -2.01 7.43 2.89
N VAL A 146 -1.52 7.45 1.64
CA VAL A 146 -2.28 7.97 0.48
C VAL A 146 -3.59 7.22 0.33
N GLU A 147 -3.57 5.90 0.36
CA GLU A 147 -4.78 5.08 0.21
C GLU A 147 -5.78 5.36 1.34
N LEU A 148 -5.29 5.51 2.59
CA LEU A 148 -6.12 5.87 3.73
C LEU A 148 -6.76 7.26 3.56
N HIS A 149 -5.97 8.28 3.22
CA HIS A 149 -6.46 9.65 3.04
C HIS A 149 -7.40 9.77 1.83
N LYS A 150 -7.13 9.04 0.77
CA LYS A 150 -8.00 8.97 -0.42
C LYS A 150 -9.39 8.47 -0.05
N ARG A 151 -9.50 7.45 0.80
CA ARG A 151 -10.80 6.94 1.27
C ARG A 151 -11.62 7.98 2.03
N THR A 152 -10.95 8.85 2.82
CA THR A 152 -11.62 9.97 3.50
C THR A 152 -11.93 11.15 2.57
N SER A 153 -11.11 11.34 1.54
CA SER A 153 -11.22 12.42 0.56
C SER A 153 -12.35 12.19 -0.45
N LEU A 154 -12.64 10.93 -0.79
CA LEU A 154 -13.66 10.56 -1.78
C LEU A 154 -15.07 11.08 -1.43
N PRO A 155 -15.63 10.88 -0.22
CA PRO A 155 -16.93 11.44 0.14
C PRO A 155 -16.97 12.97 0.05
N VAL A 156 -15.91 13.65 0.53
CA VAL A 156 -15.78 15.11 0.49
C VAL A 156 -15.79 15.62 -0.95
N SER A 157 -15.08 14.93 -1.84
CA SER A 157 -15.03 15.28 -3.26
C SER A 157 -16.38 15.23 -3.94
N SER A 158 -17.23 14.25 -3.58
CA SER A 158 -18.59 14.14 -4.12
C SER A 158 -19.44 15.35 -3.76
N TYR A 159 -19.34 15.87 -2.54
CA TYR A 159 -20.05 17.09 -2.14
C TYR A 159 -19.56 18.32 -2.90
N ILE A 160 -18.23 18.48 -3.04
CA ILE A 160 -17.62 19.61 -3.75
C ILE A 160 -18.04 19.61 -5.23
N LEU A 161 -17.93 18.45 -5.90
CA LEU A 161 -18.29 18.32 -7.31
C LEU A 161 -19.80 18.52 -7.53
N THR A 162 -20.64 18.02 -6.62
CA THR A 162 -22.09 18.24 -6.69
C THR A 162 -22.43 19.72 -6.55
N PHE A 163 -21.85 20.41 -5.56
CA PHE A 163 -22.06 21.83 -5.36
C PHE A 163 -21.57 22.67 -6.55
N LEU A 164 -20.43 22.28 -7.13
CA LEU A 164 -19.89 22.90 -8.34
C LEU A 164 -20.83 22.68 -9.54
N ALA A 165 -21.33 21.46 -9.74
CA ALA A 165 -22.27 21.13 -10.81
C ALA A 165 -23.57 21.94 -10.70
N VAL A 166 -24.14 22.04 -9.49
CA VAL A 166 -25.33 22.87 -9.21
C VAL A 166 -25.04 24.34 -9.52
N SER A 167 -23.92 24.87 -9.02
CA SER A 167 -23.52 26.27 -9.25
C SER A 167 -23.34 26.61 -10.74
N LEU A 168 -22.86 25.66 -11.54
CA LEU A 168 -22.75 25.82 -13.00
C LEU A 168 -24.10 25.70 -13.70
N ALA A 169 -24.94 24.75 -13.29
CA ALA A 169 -26.23 24.48 -13.91
C ALA A 169 -27.25 25.62 -13.66
N SER A 170 -27.23 26.23 -12.47
CA SER A 170 -28.13 27.33 -12.10
C SER A 170 -27.94 28.59 -12.96
N LYS A 171 -26.79 28.74 -13.62
CA LYS A 171 -26.52 29.90 -14.47
C LYS A 171 -27.14 29.74 -15.85
N LYS A 172 -28.14 30.56 -16.15
CA LYS A 172 -28.77 30.65 -17.48
C LYS A 172 -27.78 31.27 -18.48
N ARG A 173 -27.06 30.45 -19.23
CA ARG A 173 -26.17 30.88 -20.32
C ARG A 173 -26.87 30.79 -21.67
N ARG A 174 -26.70 31.81 -22.51
CA ARG A 174 -27.06 31.82 -23.93
C ARG A 174 -26.16 30.83 -24.68
N GLY A 175 -26.52 29.54 -24.67
CA GLY A 175 -25.73 28.47 -25.31
C GLY A 175 -26.40 27.09 -25.33
N GLY A 176 -27.64 26.96 -24.87
CA GLY A 176 -28.35 25.68 -24.79
C GLY A 176 -27.91 24.82 -23.59
N MET A 177 -28.72 23.80 -23.27
CA MET A 177 -28.50 22.92 -22.11
C MET A 177 -27.19 22.11 -22.21
N GLY A 178 -26.76 21.78 -23.43
CA GLY A 178 -25.57 20.94 -23.68
C GLY A 178 -24.25 21.57 -23.25
N VAL A 179 -24.09 22.89 -23.34
CA VAL A 179 -22.83 23.56 -22.97
C VAL A 179 -22.53 23.43 -21.48
N ASN A 180 -23.55 23.57 -20.62
CA ASN A 180 -23.39 23.41 -19.18
C ASN A 180 -23.03 21.96 -18.80
N LEU A 181 -23.63 20.98 -19.50
CA LEU A 181 -23.33 19.57 -19.30
C LEU A 181 -21.88 19.24 -19.70
N SER A 182 -21.43 19.69 -20.88
CA SER A 182 -20.05 19.46 -21.32
C SER A 182 -19.02 20.04 -20.36
N ILE A 183 -19.25 21.25 -19.84
CA ILE A 183 -18.34 21.87 -18.86
C ILE A 183 -18.28 21.06 -17.56
N GLY A 184 -19.43 20.58 -17.06
CA GLY A 184 -19.48 19.76 -15.84
C GLY A 184 -18.71 18.45 -16.00
N ILE A 185 -18.90 17.76 -17.14
CA ILE A 185 -18.17 16.53 -17.47
C ILE A 185 -16.67 16.80 -17.61
N SER A 186 -16.27 17.86 -18.33
CA SER A 186 -14.86 18.23 -18.46
C SER A 186 -14.21 18.51 -17.11
N LEU A 187 -14.89 19.23 -16.21
CA LEU A 187 -14.39 19.50 -14.86
C LEU A 187 -14.25 18.23 -14.02
N MET A 188 -15.17 17.28 -14.16
CA MET A 188 -15.06 15.96 -13.52
C MET A 188 -13.80 15.22 -13.98
N PHE A 189 -13.53 15.19 -15.29
CA PHE A 189 -12.31 14.56 -15.82
C PHE A 189 -11.03 15.24 -15.32
N VAL A 190 -10.99 16.57 -15.32
CA VAL A 190 -9.85 17.33 -14.78
C VAL A 190 -9.65 17.04 -13.30
N TYR A 191 -10.72 16.94 -12.52
CA TYR A 191 -10.65 16.56 -11.12
C TYR A 191 -10.05 15.15 -10.94
N VAL A 192 -10.57 14.15 -11.66
CA VAL A 192 -10.07 12.77 -11.57
C VAL A 192 -8.60 12.69 -11.98
N PHE A 193 -8.21 13.43 -13.01
CA PHE A 193 -6.82 13.51 -13.46
C PHE A 193 -5.90 14.09 -12.38
N LEU A 194 -6.28 15.21 -11.76
CA LEU A 194 -5.52 15.81 -10.66
C LEU A 194 -5.45 14.91 -9.43
N LEU A 195 -6.52 14.18 -9.11
CA LEU A 195 -6.52 13.19 -8.04
C LEU A 195 -5.52 12.06 -8.31
N LYS A 196 -5.37 11.63 -9.58
CA LYS A 196 -4.38 10.62 -9.96
C LYS A 196 -2.95 11.13 -9.86
N ILE A 197 -2.70 12.37 -10.24
CA ILE A 197 -1.40 13.02 -10.02
C ILE A 197 -1.10 13.08 -8.53
N ALA A 198 -2.06 13.50 -7.70
CA ALA A 198 -1.91 13.56 -6.26
C ALA A 198 -1.64 12.19 -5.62
N GLU A 199 -2.28 11.13 -6.10
CA GLU A 199 -2.04 9.75 -5.63
C GLU A 199 -0.58 9.31 -5.88
N VAL A 200 -0.03 9.61 -7.05
CA VAL A 200 1.36 9.27 -7.40
C VAL A 200 2.35 10.13 -6.63
N LEU A 201 2.12 11.45 -6.57
CA LEU A 201 3.02 12.37 -5.87
C LEU A 201 3.02 12.13 -4.36
N GLY A 202 1.85 11.88 -3.76
CA GLY A 202 1.72 11.64 -2.32
C GLY A 202 2.32 10.32 -1.85
N ALA A 203 2.61 9.40 -2.78
CA ALA A 203 3.25 8.12 -2.50
C ALA A 203 4.79 8.22 -2.46
N GLY A 204 5.36 9.38 -2.83
CA GLY A 204 6.81 9.62 -2.76
C GLY A 204 7.30 9.71 -1.31
N ALA A 205 8.51 9.21 -1.04
CA ALA A 205 9.04 8.99 0.32
C ALA A 205 9.13 10.25 1.21
N ASP A 206 9.31 11.44 0.63
CA ASP A 206 9.49 12.70 1.38
C ASP A 206 8.25 13.61 1.34
N THR A 207 7.09 13.08 0.96
CA THR A 207 5.88 13.89 0.78
C THR A 207 4.92 13.75 1.95
N ASN A 208 4.24 14.85 2.28
CA ASN A 208 3.12 14.78 3.20
C ASN A 208 1.87 14.29 2.45
N SER A 209 1.65 12.97 2.49
CA SER A 209 0.56 12.29 1.80
C SER A 209 -0.83 12.89 2.09
N LEU A 210 -1.05 13.43 3.29
CA LEU A 210 -2.32 14.06 3.66
C LEU A 210 -2.57 15.30 2.81
N PHE A 211 -1.63 16.24 2.79
CA PHE A 211 -1.81 17.49 2.04
C PHE A 211 -1.92 17.25 0.53
N VAL A 212 -1.08 16.37 -0.02
CA VAL A 212 -1.05 16.12 -1.46
C VAL A 212 -2.38 15.52 -1.93
N VAL A 213 -2.93 14.53 -1.22
CA VAL A 213 -4.21 13.88 -1.58
C VAL A 213 -5.41 14.82 -1.41
N TRP A 214 -5.34 15.76 -0.48
CA TRP A 214 -6.41 16.75 -0.25
C TRP A 214 -6.33 17.98 -1.16
N LEU A 215 -5.18 18.21 -1.81
CA LEU A 215 -4.97 19.38 -2.66
C LEU A 215 -6.02 19.54 -3.78
N PRO A 216 -6.43 18.48 -4.52
CA PRO A 216 -7.50 18.59 -5.51
C PRO A 216 -8.83 19.02 -4.90
N ASN A 217 -9.19 18.49 -3.73
CA ASN A 217 -10.43 18.89 -3.04
C ASN A 217 -10.39 20.35 -2.62
N ILE A 218 -9.28 20.81 -2.04
CA ILE A 218 -9.13 22.21 -1.61
C ILE A 218 -9.24 23.14 -2.82
N ALA A 219 -8.57 22.83 -3.93
CA ALA A 219 -8.61 23.62 -5.15
C ALA A 219 -10.02 23.70 -5.76
N PHE A 220 -10.71 22.55 -5.90
CA PHE A 220 -12.06 22.51 -6.45
C PHE A 220 -13.10 23.08 -5.48
N GLY A 221 -12.90 22.92 -4.18
CA GLY A 221 -13.73 23.52 -3.14
C GLY A 221 -13.64 25.05 -3.17
N ALA A 222 -12.44 25.60 -3.25
CA ALA A 222 -12.22 27.04 -3.43
C ALA A 222 -12.85 27.55 -4.73
N LEU A 223 -12.71 26.81 -5.84
CA LEU A 223 -13.35 27.13 -7.11
C LEU A 223 -14.88 27.13 -7.00
N ALA A 224 -15.45 26.13 -6.31
CA ALA A 224 -16.90 26.01 -6.12
C ALA A 224 -17.46 27.19 -5.30
N ILE A 225 -16.77 27.55 -4.20
CA ILE A 225 -17.13 28.71 -3.37
C ILE A 225 -17.03 30.01 -4.18
N TYR A 226 -15.94 30.20 -4.92
CA TYR A 226 -15.74 31.37 -5.76
C TYR A 226 -16.85 31.52 -6.81
N LEU A 227 -17.20 30.43 -7.50
CA LEU A 227 -18.26 30.43 -8.50
C LEU A 227 -19.63 30.71 -7.89
N TYR A 228 -19.91 30.14 -6.71
CA TYR A 228 -21.13 30.41 -5.97
C TYR A 228 -21.26 31.89 -5.58
N LEU A 229 -20.23 32.46 -4.96
CA LEU A 229 -20.24 33.88 -4.55
C LEU A 229 -20.36 34.83 -5.75
N LYS A 230 -19.68 34.52 -6.85
CA LYS A 230 -19.78 35.30 -8.09
C LYS A 230 -21.18 35.23 -8.71
N ASN A 231 -21.84 34.08 -8.62
CA ASN A 231 -23.20 33.92 -9.13
C ASN A 231 -24.26 34.51 -8.20
N ALA A 232 -24.01 34.56 -6.88
CA ALA A 232 -24.93 35.17 -5.92
C ALA A 232 -24.90 36.71 -5.95
N LYS A 233 -23.81 37.31 -6.46
CA LYS A 233 -23.62 38.77 -6.54
C LYS A 233 -24.16 39.40 -7.84
N ASN A 234 -24.61 38.58 -8.78
CA ASN A 234 -25.21 38.98 -10.06
C ASN A 234 -26.68 38.58 -10.09
#